data_AF-A0A1Q3W0N4-F1
#
_entry.id   AF-A0A1Q3W0N4-F1
#
_cell.length_a   1.000
_cell.length_b   1.000
_cell.length_c   1.000
_cell.angle_alpha   90.00
_cell.angle_beta   90.00
_cell.angle_gamma   90.00
#
_symmetry.space_group_name_H-M   'P 1'
#
loop_
_entity.id
_entity.type
_entity.pdbx_description
1 polymer ?
#
loop_
_entity_poly.entity_id
_entity_poly.type
_entity_poly.pdbx_seq_one_letter_code
_entity_poly.pdbx_strand_id
1 'polypeptide(L)'
;MSKSAKKSARHKKLEDFLFDDWIVREFERTDGFTALVVLVATSNLGVVPLSSTFMHVIGDELDWHHFSLLVRGAGVPWDGVLLMPAVDEDGGPIEDAKAKEELRALEERINENRLVINEGHFFDKWGRRMKVEPAEAN
;
A
#
# COMPACT_ATOMS: atom_id res chain seq x y z
N MET A 1 -29.04 -10.13 14.72
CA MET A 1 -27.68 -10.68 14.47
C MET A 1 -27.04 -11.11 15.79
N SER A 2 -26.53 -12.34 15.87
CA SER A 2 -25.92 -12.93 17.09
C SER A 2 -24.58 -12.25 17.44
N LYS A 3 -24.24 -12.18 18.74
CA LYS A 3 -22.94 -11.68 19.24
C LYS A 3 -21.75 -12.42 18.61
N SER A 4 -21.92 -13.70 18.25
CA SER A 4 -20.88 -14.51 17.61
C SER A 4 -20.59 -14.05 16.17
N ALA A 5 -21.65 -13.76 15.39
CA ALA A 5 -21.52 -13.25 14.02
C ALA A 5 -20.88 -11.84 13.97
N LYS A 6 -21.21 -10.97 14.94
CA LYS A 6 -20.58 -9.64 15.08
C LYS A 6 -19.09 -9.72 15.44
N LYS A 7 -18.67 -10.71 16.23
CA LYS A 7 -17.27 -10.88 16.65
C LYS A 7 -16.42 -11.43 15.51
N SER A 8 -16.94 -12.40 14.76
CA SER A 8 -16.31 -12.93 13.54
C SER A 8 -16.18 -11.86 12.45
N ALA A 9 -17.23 -11.09 12.17
CA ALA A 9 -17.16 -10.00 11.19
C ALA A 9 -16.18 -8.88 11.60
N ARG A 10 -16.07 -8.58 12.91
CA ARG A 10 -15.10 -7.60 13.42
C ARG A 10 -13.66 -8.11 13.34
N HIS A 11 -13.43 -9.41 13.56
CA HIS A 11 -12.10 -10.01 13.42
C HIS A 11 -11.66 -10.02 11.95
N LYS A 12 -12.55 -10.43 11.04
CA LYS A 12 -12.31 -10.40 9.59
C LYS A 12 -12.01 -9.00 9.04
N LYS A 13 -12.61 -7.96 9.64
CA LYS A 13 -12.36 -6.55 9.29
C LYS A 13 -11.05 -5.99 9.88
N LEU A 14 -10.55 -6.60 10.98
CA LEU A 14 -9.26 -6.27 11.57
C LEU A 14 -8.12 -6.93 10.81
N GLU A 15 -8.36 -8.10 10.21
CA GLU A 15 -7.37 -8.79 9.37
C GLU A 15 -6.96 -7.90 8.18
N ASP A 16 -7.89 -7.31 7.41
CA ASP A 16 -7.49 -6.41 6.30
C ASP A 16 -6.84 -5.07 6.73
N PHE A 17 -6.68 -4.82 8.03
CA PHE A 17 -6.09 -3.60 8.56
C PHE A 17 -4.56 -3.68 8.70
N LEU A 18 -4.00 -4.89 8.73
CA LEU A 18 -2.56 -5.09 8.85
C LEU A 18 -1.94 -5.42 7.48
N PHE A 19 -0.70 -4.97 7.28
CA PHE A 19 0.05 -5.27 6.07
C PHE A 19 0.19 -6.78 5.86
N ASP A 20 0.58 -7.52 6.90
CA ASP A 20 0.87 -8.96 6.84
C ASP A 20 -0.34 -9.77 6.36
N ASP A 21 -1.53 -9.41 6.83
CA ASP A 21 -2.77 -10.06 6.42
C ASP A 21 -3.18 -9.65 5.00
N TRP A 22 -2.98 -8.38 4.65
CA TRP A 22 -3.33 -7.86 3.33
C TRP A 22 -2.48 -8.48 2.22
N ILE A 23 -1.16 -8.55 2.39
CA ILE A 23 -0.25 -8.97 1.32
C ILE A 23 -0.46 -10.43 0.92
N VAL A 24 -0.73 -11.31 1.90
CA VAL A 24 -1.07 -12.71 1.65
C VAL A 24 -2.36 -12.82 0.86
N ARG A 25 -3.41 -12.10 1.24
CA ARG A 25 -4.70 -12.11 0.53
C ARG A 25 -4.60 -11.55 -0.87
N GLU A 26 -3.81 -10.49 -1.04
CA GLU A 26 -3.60 -9.88 -2.34
C GLU A 26 -2.89 -10.86 -3.26
N PHE A 27 -1.82 -11.51 -2.77
CA PHE A 27 -1.11 -12.57 -3.48
C PHE A 27 -2.04 -13.72 -3.88
N GLU A 28 -2.81 -14.27 -2.95
CA GLU A 28 -3.77 -15.36 -3.21
C GLU A 28 -4.83 -14.97 -4.26
N ARG A 29 -5.26 -13.71 -4.24
CA ARG A 29 -6.31 -13.19 -5.14
C ARG A 29 -5.79 -13.01 -6.56
N THR A 30 -4.52 -12.66 -6.72
CA THR A 30 -3.96 -12.24 -8.01
C THR A 30 -2.99 -13.26 -8.61
N ASP A 31 -2.65 -14.32 -7.87
CA ASP A 31 -1.59 -15.29 -8.23
C ASP A 31 -0.24 -14.59 -8.44
N GLY A 32 0.07 -13.65 -7.55
CA GLY A 32 1.19 -12.71 -7.69
C GLY A 32 0.79 -11.37 -8.27
N PHE A 33 1.57 -10.33 -7.98
CA PHE A 33 1.29 -8.96 -8.43
C PHE A 33 2.54 -8.07 -8.35
N THR A 34 2.50 -6.92 -9.03
CA THR A 34 3.48 -5.86 -8.84
C THR A 34 2.94 -4.85 -7.84
N ALA A 35 3.64 -4.63 -6.73
CA ALA A 35 3.35 -3.56 -5.80
C ALA A 35 4.07 -2.28 -6.25
N LEU A 36 3.33 -1.26 -6.68
CA LEU A 36 3.86 0.08 -6.85
C LEU A 36 3.97 0.74 -5.47
N VAL A 37 5.18 1.16 -5.11
CA VAL A 37 5.53 1.63 -3.77
C VAL A 37 5.80 3.13 -3.82
N VAL A 38 5.12 3.90 -2.97
CA VAL A 38 5.40 5.32 -2.78
C VAL A 38 5.59 5.60 -1.30
N LEU A 39 6.80 6.01 -0.93
CA LEU A 39 7.12 6.48 0.42
C LEU A 39 6.67 7.92 0.58
N VAL A 40 6.02 8.21 1.70
CA VAL A 40 5.49 9.55 1.98
C VAL A 40 5.91 10.04 3.36
N ALA A 41 6.13 11.35 3.48
CA ALA A 41 6.14 12.05 4.75
C ALA A 41 4.75 12.60 5.04
N THR A 42 4.37 12.63 6.31
CA THR A 42 3.14 13.29 6.79
C THR A 42 3.55 14.47 7.64
N SER A 43 3.52 15.68 7.09
CA SER A 43 3.89 16.90 7.82
C SER A 43 2.91 18.03 7.50
N ASN A 44 2.68 18.93 8.47
CA ASN A 44 1.83 20.12 8.31
C ASN A 44 0.45 19.84 7.68
N LEU A 45 -0.23 18.78 8.14
CA LEU A 45 -1.54 18.32 7.63
C LEU A 45 -1.53 17.86 6.14
N GLY A 46 -0.35 17.68 5.56
CA GLY A 46 -0.18 17.23 4.19
C GLY A 46 0.49 15.87 4.08
N VAL A 47 0.31 15.24 2.93
CA VAL A 47 1.04 14.03 2.52
C VAL A 47 1.99 14.41 1.39
N VAL A 48 3.27 14.12 1.57
CA VAL A 48 4.34 14.52 0.64
C VAL A 48 5.06 13.28 0.14
N PRO A 49 5.00 12.94 -1.17
CA PRO A 49 5.81 11.87 -1.75
C PRO A 49 7.31 12.14 -1.60
N LEU A 50 8.08 11.13 -1.21
CA LEU A 50 9.53 11.24 -0.97
C LEU A 50 10.34 10.45 -2.01
N SER A 51 9.92 9.22 -2.27
CA SER A 51 10.60 8.28 -3.15
C SER A 51 9.61 7.21 -3.58
N SER A 52 9.83 6.63 -4.75
CA SER A 52 8.98 5.59 -5.31
C SER A 52 9.81 4.45 -5.88
N THR A 53 9.20 3.28 -5.94
CA THR A 53 9.76 2.10 -6.61
C THR A 53 8.63 1.13 -6.92
N PHE A 54 8.94 -0.02 -7.51
CA PHE A 54 8.02 -1.13 -7.61
C PHE A 54 8.71 -2.43 -7.23
N MET A 55 7.95 -3.41 -6.80
CA MET A 55 8.45 -4.75 -6.53
C MET A 55 7.44 -5.81 -6.96
N HIS A 56 7.95 -6.94 -7.43
CA HIS A 56 7.12 -8.08 -7.78
C HIS A 56 6.95 -9.00 -6.57
N VAL A 57 5.71 -9.29 -6.23
CA VAL A 57 5.32 -10.22 -5.17
C VAL A 57 4.91 -11.53 -5.85
N ILE A 58 5.74 -12.56 -5.66
CA ILE A 58 5.60 -13.89 -6.29
C ILE A 58 5.45 -15.02 -5.26
N GLY A 59 5.24 -14.66 -4.00
CA GLY A 59 5.10 -15.57 -2.86
C GLY A 59 4.53 -14.82 -1.65
N ASP A 60 4.24 -15.56 -0.59
CA ASP A 60 3.59 -15.07 0.63
C ASP A 60 4.56 -14.87 1.80
N GLU A 61 5.88 -14.93 1.57
CA GLU A 61 6.89 -14.84 2.62
C GLU A 61 7.21 -13.41 3.07
N LEU A 62 6.68 -12.39 2.37
CA LEU A 62 6.94 -10.99 2.68
C LEU A 62 6.05 -10.51 3.84
N ASP A 63 6.65 -10.35 5.02
CA ASP A 63 6.02 -9.67 6.15
C ASP A 63 6.43 -8.18 6.25
N TRP A 64 5.77 -7.45 7.16
CA TRP A 64 6.02 -6.03 7.40
C TRP A 64 7.45 -5.76 7.86
N HIS A 65 8.05 -6.65 8.65
CA HIS A 65 9.42 -6.47 9.11
C HIS A 65 10.39 -6.47 7.94
N HIS A 66 10.32 -7.49 7.07
CA HIS A 66 11.11 -7.59 5.85
C HIS A 66 10.84 -6.42 4.90
N PHE A 67 9.58 -6.08 4.66
CA PHE A 67 9.21 -4.93 3.82
C PHE A 67 9.82 -3.62 4.35
N SER A 68 9.68 -3.36 5.66
CA SER A 68 10.20 -2.15 6.30
C SER A 68 11.73 -2.02 6.18
N LEU A 69 12.45 -3.15 6.20
CA LEU A 69 13.90 -3.18 5.98
C LEU A 69 14.26 -2.87 4.53
N LEU A 70 13.49 -3.39 3.55
CA LEU A 70 13.70 -3.09 2.13
C LEU A 70 13.54 -1.58 1.86
N VAL A 71 12.43 -0.99 2.30
CA VAL A 71 12.16 0.45 2.04
C VAL A 71 13.07 1.38 2.83
N ARG A 72 13.63 0.93 3.97
CA ARG A 72 14.67 1.68 4.68
C ARG A 72 15.91 1.91 3.81
N GLY A 73 16.19 1.04 2.85
CA GLY A 73 17.27 1.20 1.86
C GLY A 73 17.16 2.47 1.03
N ALA A 74 15.97 3.08 0.90
CA ALA A 74 15.78 4.34 0.18
C ALA A 74 16.44 5.55 0.86
N GLY A 75 16.81 5.45 2.14
CA GLY A 75 17.55 6.50 2.85
C GLY A 75 16.76 7.79 3.13
N VAL A 76 15.43 7.77 2.98
CA VAL A 76 14.54 8.91 3.26
C VAL A 76 13.72 8.70 4.54
N PRO A 77 13.47 9.76 5.34
CA PRO A 77 12.66 9.66 6.55
C PRO A 77 11.17 9.64 6.19
N TRP A 78 10.62 8.46 5.91
CA TRP A 78 9.20 8.27 5.59
C TRP A 78 8.33 8.07 6.83
N ASP A 79 7.05 8.45 6.73
CA ASP A 79 6.00 8.32 7.75
C ASP A 79 4.94 7.27 7.42
N GLY A 80 4.69 7.08 6.14
CA GLY A 80 3.88 5.98 5.65
C GLY A 80 4.33 5.53 4.26
N VAL A 81 3.67 4.48 3.77
CA VAL A 81 3.91 3.90 2.46
C VAL A 81 2.58 3.59 1.78
N LEU A 82 2.42 4.07 0.56
CA LEU A 82 1.35 3.65 -0.33
C LEU A 82 1.83 2.44 -1.14
N LEU A 83 0.99 1.42 -1.19
CA LEU A 83 1.13 0.26 -2.06
C LEU A 83 -0.07 0.19 -3.00
N MET A 84 0.19 0.24 -4.30
CA MET A 84 -0.83 0.07 -5.33
C MET A 84 -0.54 -1.24 -6.08
N PRO A 85 -1.39 -2.28 -5.93
CA PRO A 85 -1.27 -3.49 -6.71
C PRO A 85 -1.54 -3.22 -8.20
N ALA A 86 -0.67 -3.73 -9.05
CA ALA A 86 -0.87 -3.84 -10.48
C ALA A 86 -0.71 -5.31 -10.88
N VAL A 87 -1.63 -5.81 -11.68
CA VAL A 87 -1.75 -7.23 -12.05
C VAL A 87 -1.88 -7.31 -13.55
N ASP A 88 -1.25 -8.33 -14.15
CA ASP A 88 -1.40 -8.60 -15.58
C ASP A 88 -2.80 -9.15 -15.91
N GLU A 89 -3.16 -9.17 -17.20
CA GLU A 89 -4.49 -9.61 -17.67
C GLU A 89 -4.83 -11.05 -17.25
N ASP A 90 -3.82 -11.93 -17.21
CA ASP A 90 -3.95 -13.34 -16.84
C ASP A 90 -3.72 -13.61 -15.35
N GLY A 91 -3.49 -12.56 -14.54
CA GLY A 91 -2.97 -12.69 -13.18
C GLY A 91 -1.45 -12.54 -13.12
N GLY A 92 -0.89 -12.48 -11.91
CA GLY A 92 0.55 -12.32 -11.71
C GLY A 92 1.07 -10.88 -11.85
N PRO A 93 2.38 -10.68 -11.67
CA PRO A 93 3.03 -9.39 -11.82
C PRO A 93 3.05 -8.89 -13.27
N ILE A 94 2.98 -7.58 -13.45
CA ILE A 94 3.16 -6.93 -14.74
C ILE A 94 4.64 -6.81 -15.11
N GLU A 95 4.95 -6.66 -16.40
CA GLU A 95 6.31 -6.44 -16.87
C GLU A 95 6.94 -5.14 -16.33
N ASP A 96 8.26 -5.13 -16.14
CA ASP A 96 9.02 -3.98 -15.62
C ASP A 96 8.78 -2.67 -16.39
N ALA A 97 8.64 -2.75 -17.72
CA ALA A 97 8.37 -1.57 -18.54
C ALA A 97 7.01 -0.98 -18.21
N LYS A 98 6.00 -1.83 -18.04
CA LYS A 98 4.65 -1.44 -17.65
C LYS A 98 4.64 -0.93 -16.20
N ALA A 99 5.36 -1.58 -15.29
CA ALA A 99 5.46 -1.15 -13.90
C ALA A 99 6.05 0.26 -13.77
N LYS A 100 7.06 0.60 -14.57
CA LYS A 100 7.64 1.95 -14.63
C LYS A 100 6.65 3.00 -15.15
N GLU A 101 5.87 2.63 -16.17
CA GLU A 101 4.83 3.50 -16.72
C GLU A 101 3.73 3.77 -15.67
N GLU A 102 3.20 2.71 -15.05
CA GLU A 102 2.17 2.81 -14.02
C GLU A 102 2.66 3.57 -12.77
N LEU A 103 3.91 3.36 -12.35
CA LEU A 103 4.49 4.08 -11.22
C LEU A 103 4.56 5.59 -11.52
N ARG A 104 5.01 5.98 -12.71
CA ARG A 104 5.08 7.38 -13.12
C ARG A 104 3.69 8.02 -13.20
N ALA A 105 2.72 7.30 -13.77
CA ALA A 105 1.34 7.76 -13.82
C ALA A 105 0.75 7.94 -12.40
N LEU A 106 1.06 7.02 -11.48
CA LEU A 106 0.66 7.13 -10.08
C LEU A 106 1.28 8.34 -9.40
N GLU A 107 2.57 8.61 -9.61
CA GLU A 107 3.24 9.81 -9.08
C GLU A 107 2.60 11.10 -9.57
N GLU A 108 2.32 11.20 -10.88
CA GLU A 108 1.67 12.36 -11.49
C GLU A 108 0.28 12.59 -10.87
N ARG A 109 -0.53 11.53 -10.75
CA ARG A 109 -1.85 11.59 -10.10
C ARG A 109 -1.79 11.99 -8.63
N ILE A 110 -0.82 11.47 -7.87
CA ILE A 110 -0.63 11.86 -6.47
C ILE A 110 -0.20 13.33 -6.38
N ASN A 111 0.60 13.83 -7.32
CA ASN A 111 1.00 15.24 -7.39
C ASN A 111 -0.17 16.18 -7.67
N GLU A 112 -1.11 15.76 -8.51
CA GLU A 112 -2.35 16.51 -8.77
C GLU A 112 -3.34 16.43 -7.61
N ASN A 113 -3.50 15.25 -7.01
CA ASN A 113 -4.46 15.02 -5.93
C ASN A 113 -3.92 14.02 -4.90
N ARG A 114 -3.60 14.52 -3.70
CA ARG A 114 -3.09 13.69 -2.58
C ARG A 114 -4.09 12.64 -2.09
N LEU A 115 -5.38 12.79 -2.38
CA LEU A 115 -6.40 11.82 -1.98
C LEU A 115 -6.35 10.52 -2.79
N VAL A 116 -5.63 10.48 -3.92
CA VAL A 116 -5.37 9.26 -4.71
C VAL A 116 -4.73 8.16 -3.87
N ILE A 117 -3.99 8.52 -2.81
CA ILE A 117 -3.42 7.57 -1.84
C ILE A 117 -4.48 6.63 -1.25
N ASN A 118 -5.73 7.07 -1.12
CA ASN A 118 -6.82 6.26 -0.58
C ASN A 118 -7.34 5.18 -1.55
N GLU A 119 -6.99 5.25 -2.83
CA GLU A 119 -7.36 4.21 -3.81
C GLU A 119 -6.53 2.94 -3.64
N GLY A 120 -5.33 3.08 -3.06
CA GLY A 120 -4.44 1.96 -2.77
C GLY A 120 -4.38 1.60 -1.29
N HIS A 121 -3.25 1.01 -0.92
CA HIS A 121 -2.99 0.44 0.39
C HIS A 121 -1.96 1.27 1.15
N PHE A 122 -2.46 2.22 1.95
CA PHE A 122 -1.65 3.15 2.71
C PHE A 122 -1.39 2.64 4.13
N PHE A 123 -0.12 2.43 4.50
CA PHE A 123 0.28 1.90 5.81
C PHE A 123 1.19 2.88 6.56
N ASP A 124 1.07 2.92 7.89
CA ASP A 124 2.01 3.64 8.77
C ASP A 124 3.30 2.84 9.05
N LYS A 125 4.23 3.40 9.84
CA LYS A 125 5.49 2.74 10.25
C LYS A 125 5.32 1.41 10.98
N TRP A 126 4.12 1.10 11.45
CA TRP A 126 3.80 -0.12 12.17
C TRP A 126 2.99 -1.12 11.34
N GLY A 127 2.84 -0.88 10.03
CA GLY A 127 2.14 -1.79 9.13
C GLY A 127 0.62 -1.74 9.26
N ARG A 128 0.08 -0.64 9.81
CA ARG A 128 -1.37 -0.47 10.03
C ARG A 128 -1.97 0.41 8.95
N ARG A 129 -3.14 0.02 8.44
CA ARG A 129 -3.84 0.72 7.37
C ARG A 129 -4.28 2.11 7.83
N MET A 130 -3.98 3.11 7.01
CA MET A 130 -4.33 4.51 7.20
C MET A 130 -5.32 4.96 6.14
N LYS A 131 -5.96 6.10 6.41
CA LYS A 131 -6.77 6.86 5.45
C LYS A 131 -6.39 8.32 5.54
N VAL A 132 -6.30 8.99 4.40
CA VAL A 132 -6.10 10.44 4.30
C VAL A 132 -7.46 11.09 4.11
N GLU A 133 -7.74 12.13 4.89
CA GLU A 133 -8.98 12.90 4.75
C GLU A 133 -8.64 14.37 4.51
N PRO A 134 -9.50 15.13 3.81
CA PRO A 134 -9.34 16.56 3.67
C PRO A 134 -9.23 17.22 5.05
N ALA A 135 -8.22 18.06 5.24
CA ALA A 135 -8.16 18.91 6.41
C ALA A 135 -9.10 20.10 6.20
N GLU A 136 -10.01 20.34 7.16
CA GLU A 136 -10.72 21.62 7.22
C GLU A 136 -9.79 22.68 7.79
N ALA A 137 -9.73 23.85 7.16
CA ALA A 137 -9.03 24.99 7.74
C ALA A 137 -9.81 25.45 8.98
N ASN A 138 -9.18 25.39 10.15
CA ASN A 138 -9.71 25.98 11.39
C ASN A 138 -9.75 27.50 11.31
#